data_AF-A0AAV8AN75-F1
#
_entry.id   AF-A0AAV8AN75-F1
#
_cell.length_a   1.000
_cell.length_b   1.000
_cell.length_c   1.000
_cell.angle_alpha   90.00
_cell.angle_beta   90.00
_cell.angle_gamma   90.00
#
_symmetry.space_group_name_H-M   'P 1'
#
loop_
_entity.id
_entity.type
_entity.pdbx_description
1 polymer ?
#
loop_
_entity_poly.entity_id
_entity_poly.type
_entity_poly.pdbx_seq_one_letter_code
_entity_poly.pdbx_strand_id
1 'polypeptide(L)'
;MRGFTYLVNRNKPRETATCDKFPRVCRAKGSAGPDCCKKQCVNVMTDNLNCGECGRRCRYGQTCCSGNCVDVMYDKRNCGACKNKCKKGSFCNFGMCSYA
;
A
#
# COMPACT_ATOMS: atom_id res chain seq x y z
N MET A 1 -20.97 36.36 -14.17
CA MET A 1 -20.66 34.92 -14.32
C MET A 1 -19.90 34.74 -15.63
N ARG A 2 -18.57 34.80 -15.63
CA ARG A 2 -17.76 34.66 -16.85
C ARG A 2 -17.27 33.22 -16.94
N GLY A 3 -17.98 32.42 -17.73
CA GLY A 3 -17.59 31.07 -18.08
C GLY A 3 -16.39 31.11 -19.02
N PHE A 4 -15.21 30.74 -18.52
CA PHE A 4 -14.10 30.36 -19.38
C PHE A 4 -14.41 28.96 -19.93
N THR A 5 -14.90 28.90 -21.16
CA THR A 5 -14.86 27.68 -21.96
C THR A 5 -13.40 27.36 -22.23
N TYR A 6 -12.79 26.53 -21.36
CA TYR A 6 -11.47 25.96 -21.61
C TYR A 6 -11.54 25.12 -22.88
N LEU A 7 -11.12 25.67 -24.01
CA LEU A 7 -10.91 24.95 -25.26
C LEU A 7 -9.79 23.94 -25.04
N VAL A 8 -10.15 22.73 -24.61
CA VAL A 8 -9.19 21.64 -24.47
C VAL A 8 -8.77 21.21 -25.87
N ASN A 9 -7.57 21.64 -26.29
CA ASN A 9 -6.98 21.22 -27.54
C ASN A 9 -6.70 19.71 -27.49
N ARG A 10 -7.55 18.91 -28.17
CA ARG A 10 -7.45 17.45 -28.28
C ARG A 10 -6.23 16.97 -29.09
N ASN A 11 -5.40 17.88 -29.62
CA ASN A 11 -4.16 17.57 -30.35
C ASN A 11 -2.88 17.59 -29.49
N LYS A 12 -2.97 17.66 -28.15
CA LYS A 12 -1.82 17.21 -27.35
C LYS A 12 -1.80 15.68 -27.39
N PRO A 13 -0.65 15.03 -27.68
CA PRO A 13 -0.56 13.58 -27.53
C PRO A 13 -1.08 13.24 -26.13
N ARG A 14 -1.85 12.15 -25.99
CA ARG A 14 -2.28 11.65 -24.69
C ARG A 14 -1.01 11.40 -23.87
N GLU A 15 -0.51 12.43 -23.18
CA GLU A 15 0.56 12.27 -22.22
C GLU A 15 0.00 11.30 -21.21
N THR A 16 0.61 10.12 -21.14
CA THR A 16 0.25 9.08 -20.21
C THR A 16 0.18 9.73 -18.83
N ALA A 17 -1.03 9.87 -18.30
CA ALA A 17 -1.28 10.56 -17.04
C ALA A 17 -0.71 9.69 -15.92
N THR A 18 0.58 9.87 -15.67
CA THR A 18 1.37 9.17 -14.65
C THR A 18 1.35 9.95 -13.36
N CYS A 19 1.47 9.25 -12.24
CA CYS A 19 1.36 9.87 -10.93
C CYS A 19 2.49 10.86 -10.62
N ASP A 20 3.67 10.72 -11.26
CA ASP A 20 4.80 11.65 -11.12
C ASP A 20 4.43 13.08 -11.56
N LYS A 21 3.60 13.21 -12.62
CA LYS A 21 3.12 14.50 -13.14
C LYS A 21 1.75 14.88 -12.59
N PHE A 22 0.90 13.88 -12.33
CA PHE A 22 -0.48 14.07 -11.87
C PHE A 22 -0.76 13.21 -10.64
N PRO A 23 -0.29 13.59 -9.44
CA PRO A 23 -0.43 12.76 -8.23
C PRO A 23 -1.88 12.39 -7.88
N ARG A 24 -2.86 13.22 -8.31
CA ARG A 24 -4.28 12.97 -8.08
C ARG A 24 -4.81 11.69 -8.75
N VAL A 25 -4.12 11.15 -9.76
CA VAL A 25 -4.53 9.88 -10.39
C VAL A 25 -4.51 8.71 -9.41
N CYS A 26 -3.63 8.74 -8.40
CA CYS A 26 -3.56 7.72 -7.35
C CYS A 26 -4.68 7.82 -6.31
N ARG A 27 -5.47 8.89 -6.33
CA ARG A 27 -6.67 9.00 -5.47
C ARG A 27 -7.95 8.67 -6.22
N ALA A 28 -7.85 8.36 -7.51
CA ALA A 28 -8.98 7.91 -8.30
C ALA A 28 -9.47 6.55 -7.78
N LYS A 29 -10.79 6.33 -7.84
CA LYS A 29 -11.41 5.07 -7.45
C LYS A 29 -10.85 3.92 -8.30
N GLY A 30 -10.39 2.85 -7.65
CA GLY A 30 -9.80 1.68 -8.30
C GLY A 30 -8.28 1.75 -8.54
N SER A 31 -7.62 2.84 -8.14
CA SER A 31 -6.16 2.87 -8.02
C SER A 31 -5.67 1.90 -6.93
N ALA A 32 -4.45 1.38 -7.08
CA ALA A 32 -3.87 0.44 -6.11
C ALA A 32 -3.45 1.09 -4.78
N GLY A 33 -3.40 2.42 -4.74
CA GLY A 33 -3.19 3.18 -3.51
C GLY A 33 -2.91 4.66 -3.78
N PRO A 34 -2.88 5.48 -2.73
CA PRO A 34 -2.79 6.93 -2.83
C PRO A 34 -1.38 7.47 -3.12
N ASP A 35 -0.36 6.61 -2.99
CA ASP A 35 1.05 7.01 -3.02
C ASP A 35 1.64 6.77 -4.40
N CYS A 36 2.41 7.73 -4.90
CA CYS A 36 3.10 7.58 -6.17
C CYS A 36 4.50 7.01 -5.94
N CYS A 37 4.80 5.88 -6.58
CA CYS A 37 6.10 5.23 -6.56
C CYS A 37 6.51 4.85 -7.98
N LYS A 38 7.52 5.54 -8.54
CA LYS A 38 8.07 5.28 -9.88
C LYS A 38 6.98 5.20 -10.96
N LYS A 39 6.13 6.23 -11.09
CA LYS A 39 4.98 6.29 -12.02
C LYS A 39 3.82 5.34 -11.72
N GLN A 40 3.93 4.49 -10.70
CA GLN A 40 2.87 3.56 -10.28
C GLN A 40 2.21 4.04 -8.98
N CYS A 41 0.90 3.88 -8.89
CA CYS A 41 0.17 4.12 -7.67
C CYS A 41 0.27 2.88 -6.77
N VAL A 42 0.70 3.07 -5.53
CA VAL A 42 0.90 2.02 -4.54
C VAL A 42 0.29 2.48 -3.21
N ASN A 43 0.12 1.55 -2.28
CA ASN A 43 -0.31 1.87 -0.93
C ASN A 43 0.82 1.55 0.03
N VAL A 44 1.54 2.58 0.51
CA VAL A 44 2.69 2.34 1.39
C VAL A 44 2.29 1.74 2.74
N MET A 45 1.01 1.73 3.07
CA MET A 45 0.51 1.18 4.33
C MET A 45 0.28 -0.33 4.30
N THR A 46 0.14 -0.91 3.12
CA THR A 46 -0.26 -2.32 2.94
C THR A 46 0.55 -3.07 1.88
N ASP A 47 1.26 -2.37 0.99
CA ASP A 47 2.06 -2.98 -0.06
C ASP A 47 3.39 -3.49 0.50
N ASN A 48 3.62 -4.80 0.38
CA ASN A 48 4.85 -5.47 0.83
C ASN A 48 6.11 -5.03 0.05
N LEU A 49 5.95 -4.46 -1.13
CA LEU A 49 7.07 -3.95 -1.95
C LEU A 49 7.40 -2.48 -1.68
N ASN A 50 6.49 -1.75 -1.03
CA ASN A 50 6.57 -0.30 -0.84
C ASN A 50 6.20 0.12 0.59
N CYS A 51 6.60 -0.68 1.58
CA CYS A 51 6.07 -0.55 2.94
C CYS A 51 6.67 0.60 3.72
N GLY A 52 5.84 1.59 4.06
CA GLY A 52 6.22 2.83 4.74
C GLY A 52 6.94 3.83 3.84
N GLU A 53 7.56 3.35 2.76
CA GLU A 53 8.27 4.17 1.78
C GLU A 53 8.35 3.43 0.42
N CYS A 54 8.37 4.18 -0.67
CA CYS A 54 8.51 3.66 -2.03
C CYS A 54 9.79 2.80 -2.16
N GLY A 55 9.63 1.56 -2.64
CA GLY A 55 10.73 0.60 -2.82
C GLY A 55 11.20 -0.10 -1.54
N ARG A 56 10.63 0.20 -0.38
CA ARG A 56 10.94 -0.50 0.87
C ARG A 56 10.24 -1.86 0.91
N ARG A 57 10.96 -2.89 0.46
CA ARG A 57 10.45 -4.28 0.46
C ARG A 57 10.55 -4.93 1.84
N CYS A 58 9.46 -5.54 2.29
CA CYS A 58 9.48 -6.40 3.48
C CYS A 58 10.23 -7.70 3.22
N ARG A 59 10.86 -8.25 4.27
CA ARG A 59 11.60 -9.53 4.17
C ARG A 59 10.63 -10.70 4.04
N TYR A 60 11.15 -11.87 3.67
CA TYR A 60 10.36 -13.10 3.67
C TYR A 60 9.76 -13.36 5.07
N GLY A 61 8.49 -13.78 5.12
CA GLY A 61 7.74 -13.96 6.36
C GLY A 61 7.20 -12.66 6.99
N GLN A 62 7.51 -11.49 6.41
CA GLN A 62 6.98 -10.21 6.85
C GLN A 62 5.86 -9.71 5.93
N THR A 63 4.91 -8.99 6.53
CA THR A 63 3.83 -8.31 5.83
C THR A 63 3.84 -6.83 6.21
N CYS A 64 3.47 -5.97 5.26
CA CYS A 64 3.32 -4.55 5.50
C CYS A 64 2.06 -4.27 6.30
N CYS A 65 2.25 -3.95 7.58
CA CYS A 65 1.19 -3.62 8.51
C CYS A 65 1.29 -2.15 8.90
N SER A 66 0.40 -1.32 8.34
CA SER A 66 0.33 0.11 8.63
C SER A 66 1.65 0.84 8.40
N GLY A 67 2.31 0.53 7.26
CA GLY A 67 3.56 1.16 6.87
C GLY A 67 4.82 0.60 7.54
N ASN A 68 4.68 -0.51 8.29
CA ASN A 68 5.81 -1.19 8.89
C ASN A 68 5.83 -2.67 8.49
N CYS A 69 7.01 -3.17 8.16
CA CYS A 69 7.20 -4.60 7.93
C CYS A 69 7.16 -5.33 9.26
N VAL A 70 6.14 -6.17 9.45
CA VAL A 70 5.91 -6.93 10.66
C VAL A 70 6.05 -8.41 10.34
N ASP A 71 6.76 -9.14 11.21
CA ASP A 71 6.92 -10.58 11.10
C ASP A 71 5.63 -11.28 11.52
N VAL A 72 4.85 -11.72 10.53
CA VAL A 72 3.58 -12.40 10.79
C VAL A 72 3.76 -13.86 11.19
N MET A 73 4.98 -14.39 11.11
CA MET A 73 5.27 -15.79 11.45
C MET A 73 5.42 -15.99 12.96
N TYR A 74 5.91 -14.98 13.66
CA TYR A 74 6.23 -15.06 15.09
C TYR A 74 5.70 -13.89 15.94
N ASP A 75 5.25 -12.78 15.34
CA ASP A 75 4.64 -11.70 16.13
C ASP A 75 3.25 -12.10 16.64
N LYS A 76 3.16 -12.33 17.95
CA LYS A 76 1.91 -12.63 18.66
C LYS A 76 0.80 -11.60 18.43
N ARG A 77 1.12 -10.35 18.10
CA ARG A 77 0.15 -9.28 17.83
C ARG A 77 -0.34 -9.25 16.37
N ASN A 78 0.35 -9.94 15.47
CA ASN A 78 0.13 -9.90 14.03
C ASN A 78 0.28 -11.28 13.38
N CYS A 79 -0.17 -12.33 14.07
CA CYS A 79 0.10 -13.71 13.69
C CYS A 79 -0.67 -14.11 12.42
N GLY A 80 0.02 -14.48 11.34
CA GLY A 80 -0.56 -14.81 10.04
C GLY A 80 -1.11 -13.61 9.25
N ALA A 81 -1.54 -12.54 9.93
CA ALA A 81 -2.02 -11.32 9.31
C ALA A 81 -1.87 -10.11 10.24
N CYS A 82 -1.86 -8.91 9.67
CA CYS A 82 -1.84 -7.66 10.43
C CYS A 82 -3.01 -7.57 11.42
N LYS A 83 -2.72 -7.12 12.65
CA LYS A 83 -3.69 -6.99 13.75
C LYS A 83 -4.36 -8.32 14.17
N ASN A 84 -3.82 -9.47 13.78
CA ASN A 84 -4.32 -10.76 14.23
C ASN A 84 -3.60 -11.22 15.51
N LYS A 85 -4.07 -10.73 16.67
CA LYS A 85 -3.46 -11.04 17.96
C LYS A 85 -3.90 -12.42 18.47
N CYS A 86 -2.94 -13.26 18.86
CA CYS A 86 -3.26 -14.53 19.52
C CYS A 86 -3.81 -14.33 20.94
N LYS A 87 -4.62 -15.29 21.40
CA LYS A 87 -5.18 -15.32 22.75
C LYS A 87 -4.08 -15.26 23.83
N LYS A 88 -4.45 -14.83 25.04
CA LYS A 88 -3.54 -14.84 26.19
C LYS A 88 -3.13 -16.29 26.45
N GLY A 89 -1.84 -16.55 26.71
CA GLY A 89 -1.28 -17.90 26.80
C GLY A 89 -0.79 -18.52 25.47
N SER A 90 -1.41 -18.20 24.33
CA SER A 90 -1.01 -18.75 23.02
C SER A 90 0.30 -18.17 22.48
N PHE A 91 1.00 -18.95 21.65
CA PHE A 91 2.18 -18.50 20.89
C PHE A 91 1.82 -18.32 19.41
N CYS A 92 2.59 -17.48 18.70
CA CYS A 92 2.53 -17.44 17.25
C CYS A 92 3.71 -18.25 16.71
N ASN A 93 3.40 -19.31 15.96
CA ASN A 93 4.41 -20.13 15.30
C ASN A 93 3.98 -20.39 13.86
N PHE A 94 4.90 -20.13 12.93
CA PHE A 94 4.67 -20.34 11.49
C PHE A 94 3.37 -19.66 10.98
N GLY A 95 3.02 -18.50 11.56
CA GLY A 95 1.84 -17.73 11.17
C GLY A 95 0.52 -18.26 11.74
N MET A 96 0.56 -19.21 12.67
CA MET A 96 -0.62 -19.76 13.32
C MET A 96 -0.55 -19.55 14.83
N CYS A 97 -1.67 -19.13 15.42
CA CYS A 97 -1.80 -19.09 16.87
C CYS A 97 -1.92 -20.52 17.40
N SER A 98 -0.93 -20.98 18.15
CA SER A 98 -1.01 -22.28 18.81
C SER A 98 -1.99 -22.25 19.98
N TYR A 99 -2.58 -23.41 20.25
CA TYR A 99 -3.19 -23.67 21.56
C TYR A 99 -2.06 -24.17 22.46
N ALA A 100 -1.74 -23.38 23.49
CA ALA A 100 -0.93 -23.83 24.62
C ALA A 100 -1.89 -24.28 25.72
#